data_AF-A0A256ZD55-F1
#
_entry.id   AF-A0A256ZD55-F1
#
_cell.length_a   1.000
_cell.length_b   1.000
_cell.length_c   1.000
_cell.angle_alpha   90.00
_cell.angle_beta   90.00
_cell.angle_gamma   90.00
#
_symmetry.space_group_name_H-M   'P 1'
#
loop_
_entity.id
_entity.type
_entity.pdbx_description
1 polymer ?
#
loop_
_entity_poly.entity_id
_entity_poly.type
_entity_poly.pdbx_seq_one_letter_code
_entity_poly.pdbx_strand_id
1 'polypeptide(L)'
;MLRKMILKHGSVLEHNRLVFLAEGSEEEILELLLTDRFFEVSRLGEGKWLVSCNLRTLVSALADDLPGEVREAFSEALRTASPVLWERVMAHGG
;
A
#
# COMPACT_ATOMS: atom_id res chain seq x y z
N MET A 1 8.04 13.35 3.01
CA MET A 1 8.37 12.08 3.70
C MET A 1 7.09 11.56 4.31
N LEU A 2 6.67 10.32 3.95
CA LEU A 2 5.34 9.79 4.25
C LEU A 2 5.20 9.15 5.63
N ARG A 3 4.62 9.88 6.58
CA ARG A 3 4.81 9.58 8.01
C ARG A 3 3.96 8.45 8.58
N LYS A 4 2.82 8.07 7.97
CA LYS A 4 1.91 7.04 8.54
C LYS A 4 0.88 6.49 7.55
N MET A 5 0.51 5.22 7.75
CA MET A 5 -0.61 4.55 7.09
C MET A 5 -1.39 3.61 8.04
N ILE A 6 -2.72 3.58 7.94
CA ILE A 6 -3.62 2.78 8.81
C ILE A 6 -4.70 2.08 7.96
N LEU A 7 -4.82 0.76 8.07
CA LEU A 7 -5.85 -0.06 7.41
C LEU A 7 -7.24 0.16 8.06
N LYS A 8 -8.28 0.36 7.24
CA LYS A 8 -9.66 0.64 7.72
C LYS A 8 -10.71 -0.46 7.47
N HIS A 9 -10.57 -1.31 6.45
CA HIS A 9 -11.55 -2.38 6.17
C HIS A 9 -10.92 -3.54 5.39
N GLY A 10 -11.37 -4.77 5.63
CA GLY A 10 -10.86 -5.98 4.97
C GLY A 10 -11.95 -7.03 4.76
N SER A 11 -12.65 -6.99 3.63
CA SER A 11 -13.50 -8.07 3.14
C SER A 11 -12.97 -8.54 1.79
N VAL A 12 -12.35 -9.72 1.78
CA VAL A 12 -11.57 -10.28 0.65
C VAL A 12 -12.46 -10.75 -0.51
N LEU A 13 -13.78 -10.89 -0.33
CA LEU A 13 -14.68 -11.43 -1.35
C LEU A 13 -15.57 -10.39 -2.05
N GLU A 14 -15.95 -9.29 -1.40
CA GLU A 14 -16.81 -8.27 -2.04
C GLU A 14 -16.05 -6.98 -2.40
N HIS A 15 -14.92 -6.70 -1.77
CA HIS A 15 -14.17 -5.45 -1.95
C HIS A 15 -12.66 -5.68 -1.75
N ASN A 16 -12.01 -6.42 -2.66
CA ASN A 16 -10.56 -6.66 -2.69
C ASN A 16 -9.74 -5.36 -2.85
N ARG A 17 -9.87 -4.45 -1.89
CA ARG A 17 -9.31 -3.11 -1.94
C ARG A 17 -8.87 -2.73 -0.54
N LEU A 18 -7.56 -2.61 -0.39
CA LEU A 18 -6.93 -2.04 0.79
C LEU A 18 -6.95 -0.54 0.64
N VAL A 19 -7.37 0.15 1.69
CA VAL A 19 -7.47 1.61 1.72
C VAL A 19 -6.59 2.14 2.82
N PHE A 20 -5.82 3.16 2.45
CA PHE A 20 -4.74 3.73 3.20
C PHE A 20 -4.94 5.24 3.29
N LEU A 21 -4.77 5.79 4.48
CA LEU A 21 -4.57 7.21 4.66
C LEU A 21 -3.07 7.47 4.62
N ALA A 22 -2.60 8.26 3.66
CA ALA A 22 -1.20 8.53 3.42
C ALA A 22 -0.93 10.04 3.56
N GLU A 23 0.24 10.42 4.06
CA GLU A 23 0.64 11.83 4.22
C GLU A 23 1.91 12.13 3.42
N GLY A 24 1.89 12.85 2.31
CA GLY A 24 3.10 13.08 1.50
C GLY A 24 2.97 14.21 0.51
N SER A 25 4.09 14.58 -0.13
CA SER A 25 4.09 15.54 -1.23
C SER A 25 3.41 14.95 -2.47
N GLU A 26 3.05 15.81 -3.43
CA GLU A 26 2.52 15.36 -4.72
C GLU A 26 3.53 14.51 -5.49
N GLU A 27 4.83 14.83 -5.38
CA GLU A 27 5.93 14.09 -5.99
C GLU A 27 6.03 12.66 -5.44
N GLU A 28 5.97 12.49 -4.12
CA GLU A 28 6.02 11.16 -3.47
C GLU A 28 4.82 10.28 -3.84
N ILE A 29 3.64 10.89 -4.02
CA ILE A 29 2.44 10.17 -4.47
C ILE A 29 2.54 9.80 -5.94
N LEU A 30 3.13 10.67 -6.77
CA LEU A 30 3.36 10.36 -8.17
C LEU A 30 4.34 9.20 -8.33
N GLU A 31 5.43 9.18 -7.56
CA GLU A 31 6.37 8.06 -7.52
C GLU A 31 5.67 6.75 -7.17
N LEU A 32 4.79 6.75 -6.16
CA LEU A 32 3.98 5.58 -5.82
C LEU A 32 3.07 5.14 -6.99
N LEU A 33 2.39 6.09 -7.64
CA LEU A 33 1.54 5.80 -8.80
C LEU A 33 2.31 5.23 -10.00
N LEU A 34 3.61 5.48 -10.09
CA LEU A 34 4.48 4.94 -11.14
C LEU A 34 4.93 3.49 -10.87
N THR A 35 4.87 3.03 -9.62
CA THR A 35 5.22 1.63 -9.26
C THR A 35 4.21 0.63 -9.83
N ASP A 36 2.91 0.97 -9.80
CA ASP A 36 1.87 0.15 -10.39
C ASP A 36 0.66 1.02 -10.81
N ARG A 37 0.14 0.77 -12.00
CA ARG A 37 -1.04 1.45 -12.56
C ARG A 37 -2.35 1.22 -11.78
N PHE A 38 -2.37 0.27 -10.85
CA PHE A 38 -3.55 -0.15 -10.10
C PHE A 38 -3.66 0.50 -8.71
N PHE A 39 -2.82 1.49 -8.42
CA PHE A 39 -3.06 2.43 -7.33
C PHE A 39 -4.10 3.48 -7.75
N GLU A 40 -5.09 3.72 -6.88
CA GLU A 40 -5.95 4.90 -6.97
C GLU A 40 -5.66 5.82 -5.80
N VAL A 41 -5.55 7.12 -6.09
CA VAL A 41 -5.21 8.14 -5.12
C VAL A 41 -6.21 9.29 -5.21
N SER A 42 -6.79 9.68 -4.08
CA SER A 42 -7.63 10.86 -3.94
C SER A 42 -7.00 11.85 -2.97
N ARG A 43 -6.89 13.11 -3.37
CA ARG A 43 -6.39 14.18 -2.47
C ARG A 43 -7.46 14.51 -1.43
N LEU A 44 -7.06 14.58 -0.16
CA LEU A 44 -7.93 14.94 0.97
C LEU A 44 -7.65 16.36 1.51
N GLY A 45 -6.54 16.98 1.14
CA GLY A 45 -6.12 18.30 1.63
C GLY A 45 -4.61 18.50 1.54
N GLU A 46 -4.07 19.46 2.27
CA GLU A 46 -2.62 19.74 2.32
C GLU A 46 -1.82 18.50 2.76
N GLY A 47 -1.16 17.86 1.80
CA GLY A 47 -0.30 16.70 2.01
C GLY A 47 -1.00 15.41 2.43
N LYS A 48 -2.34 15.32 2.36
CA LYS A 48 -3.10 14.12 2.78
C LYS A 48 -3.80 13.46 1.61
N TRP A 49 -3.72 12.13 1.57
CA TRP A 49 -4.15 11.32 0.44
C TRP A 49 -4.87 10.07 0.93
N LEU A 50 -5.95 9.73 0.24
CA LEU A 50 -6.54 8.41 0.30
C LEU A 50 -5.92 7.58 -0.82
N VAL A 51 -5.14 6.57 -0.46
CA VAL A 51 -4.53 5.63 -1.40
C VAL A 51 -5.27 4.32 -1.31
N SER A 52 -5.51 3.66 -2.43
CA SER A 52 -6.13 2.34 -2.42
C SER A 52 -5.65 1.46 -3.55
N CYS A 53 -5.52 0.17 -3.27
CA CYS A 53 -5.11 -0.84 -4.24
C CYS A 53 -5.71 -2.20 -3.89
N ASN A 54 -5.65 -3.15 -4.81
CA ASN A 54 -6.01 -4.53 -4.52
C ASN A 54 -4.83 -5.32 -3.92
N LEU A 55 -5.11 -6.52 -3.38
CA LEU A 55 -4.09 -7.35 -2.74
C LEU A 55 -2.96 -7.76 -3.68
N ARG A 56 -3.27 -8.01 -4.97
CA ARG A 56 -2.25 -8.35 -5.97
C ARG A 56 -1.30 -7.18 -6.21
N THR A 57 -1.84 -5.96 -6.32
CA THR A 57 -1.05 -4.74 -6.48
C THR A 57 -0.16 -4.50 -5.26
N LEU A 58 -0.66 -4.73 -4.04
CA LEU A 58 0.15 -4.64 -2.84
C LEU A 58 1.32 -5.63 -2.86
N VAL A 59 1.06 -6.89 -3.25
CA VAL A 59 2.12 -7.91 -3.36
C VAL A 59 3.13 -7.55 -4.44
N SER A 60 2.69 -7.02 -5.59
CA SER A 60 3.58 -6.56 -6.66
C SER A 60 4.47 -5.42 -6.18
N ALA A 61 3.88 -4.40 -5.54
CA ALA A 61 4.63 -3.25 -5.06
C ALA A 61 5.66 -3.62 -3.99
N LEU A 62 5.36 -4.63 -3.15
CA LEU A 62 6.32 -5.14 -2.17
C LEU A 62 7.55 -5.82 -2.78
N ALA A 63 7.48 -6.20 -4.07
CA ALA A 63 8.61 -6.76 -4.82
C ALA A 63 9.49 -5.71 -5.51
N ASP A 64 9.08 -4.45 -5.46
CA ASP A 64 9.84 -3.33 -6.00
C ASP A 64 10.64 -2.61 -4.89
N ASP A 65 11.57 -1.74 -5.30
CA ASP A 65 12.34 -0.90 -4.38
C ASP A 65 11.49 0.27 -3.89
N LEU A 66 10.69 0.01 -2.85
CA LEU A 66 9.86 1.02 -2.19
C LEU A 66 10.62 1.74 -1.06
N PRO A 67 10.31 3.02 -0.80
CA PRO A 67 10.79 3.70 0.39
C PRO A 67 10.48 2.89 1.66
N GLY A 68 11.44 2.80 2.59
CA GLY A 68 11.37 1.90 3.74
C GLY A 68 10.08 2.01 4.56
N GLU A 69 9.60 3.22 4.83
CA GLU A 69 8.35 3.46 5.57
C GLU A 69 7.11 2.97 4.81
N VAL A 70 7.09 3.10 3.48
CA VAL A 70 6.00 2.61 2.60
C VAL A 70 6.03 1.09 2.54
N ARG A 71 7.22 0.50 2.37
CA ARG A 71 7.41 -0.95 2.36
C ARG A 71 6.97 -1.58 3.67
N GLU A 72 7.31 -0.97 4.80
CA GLU A 72 6.89 -1.44 6.13
C GLU A 72 5.37 -1.37 6.29
N ALA A 73 4.74 -0.26 5.91
CA ALA A 73 3.28 -0.11 5.99
C ALA A 73 2.54 -1.11 5.09
N PHE A 74 3.04 -1.35 3.88
CA PHE A 74 2.48 -2.34 2.95
C PHE A 74 2.67 -3.77 3.46
N SER A 75 3.84 -4.09 4.00
CA SER A 75 4.13 -5.41 4.58
C SER A 75 3.20 -5.70 5.76
N GLU A 76 3.01 -4.71 6.64
CA GLU A 76 2.10 -4.83 7.78
C GLU A 76 0.63 -5.00 7.35
N ALA A 77 0.21 -4.27 6.32
CA ALA A 77 -1.12 -4.41 5.76
C ALA A 77 -1.35 -5.80 5.17
N LEU A 78 -0.35 -6.35 4.45
CA LEU A 78 -0.40 -7.72 3.92
C LEU A 78 -0.43 -8.74 5.07
N ARG A 79 0.39 -8.57 6.09
CA ARG A 79 0.41 -9.43 7.29
C ARG A 79 -0.94 -9.47 7.98
N THR A 80 -1.58 -8.32 8.12
CA THR A 80 -2.90 -8.19 8.76
C THR A 80 -4.02 -8.78 7.89
N ALA A 81 -4.02 -8.49 6.59
CA ALA A 81 -5.06 -8.94 5.68
C ALA A 81 -4.95 -10.43 5.33
N SER A 82 -3.73 -10.96 5.21
CA SER A 82 -3.46 -12.36 4.86
C SER A 82 -2.07 -12.80 5.36
N PRO A 83 -1.98 -13.31 6.60
CA PRO A 83 -0.71 -13.79 7.18
C PRO A 83 -0.02 -14.87 6.32
N VAL A 84 -0.80 -15.80 5.75
CA VAL A 84 -0.27 -16.89 4.92
C VAL A 84 0.37 -16.36 3.62
N LEU A 85 -0.22 -15.34 3.00
CA LEU A 85 0.38 -14.72 1.81
C LEU A 85 1.60 -13.89 2.19
N TRP A 86 1.54 -13.17 3.32
CA TRP A 86 2.67 -12.41 3.82
C TRP A 86 3.91 -13.29 4.03
N GLU A 87 3.76 -14.43 4.72
CA GLU A 87 4.86 -15.38 4.94
C GLU A 87 5.51 -15.82 3.62
N ARG A 88 4.68 -16.11 2.60
CA ARG A 88 5.17 -16.52 1.28
C ARG A 88 5.91 -15.41 0.56
N VAL A 89 5.40 -14.18 0.58
CA VAL A 89 6.03 -13.03 -0.07
C VAL A 89 7.37 -12.72 0.59
N MET A 90 7.40 -12.66 1.92
CA MET A 90 8.63 -12.34 2.66
C MET A 90 9.68 -13.46 2.57
N ALA A 91 9.27 -14.73 2.48
CA ALA A 91 10.20 -15.85 2.29
C ALA A 91 10.93 -15.82 0.94
N HIS A 92 10.37 -15.17 -0.08
CA HIS A 92 10.96 -15.07 -1.42
C HIS A 92 11.73 -13.77 -1.67
N GLY A 93 12.03 -13.02 -0.61
CA GLY A 93 12.87 -11.83 -0.69
C GLY A 93 12.11 -10.51 -0.66
N GLY A 94 10.76 -10.52 -0.70
CA GLY A 94 9.95 -9.31 -0.79
C GLY A 94 10.49 -8.44 -1.91
#